data_AF-A0A428Z673-F1
#
_entry.id   AF-A0A428Z673-F1
#
_cell.length_a   1.000
_cell.length_b   1.000
_cell.length_c   1.000
_cell.angle_alpha   90.00
_cell.angle_beta   90.00
_cell.angle_gamma   90.00
#
_symmetry.space_group_name_H-M   'P 1'
#
loop_
_entity.id
_entity.type
_entity.pdbx_description
1 polymer ?
#
loop_
_entity_poly.entity_id
_entity_poly.type
_entity_poly.pdbx_seq_one_letter_code
_entity_poly.pdbx_strand_id
1 'polypeptide(L)'
;MTLSSGKVVDSYNPGEEIVERKHTQLAAIKLETAMGYLQSLPQKYPPGEIIADTPSNREKYPHLVGQPLRGDMILEVPVQTAPVPPAIVEKAAELNVTIRDVNGKEYDR
;
A
#
# COMPACT_ATOMS: atom_id res chain seq x y z
N MET A 1 10.46 2.96 4.30
CA MET A 1 10.95 4.28 3.82
C MET A 1 10.14 5.38 4.48
N THR A 2 10.77 6.48 4.93
CA THR A 2 10.06 7.61 5.59
C THR A 2 9.68 8.71 4.60
N LEU A 3 8.50 9.30 4.77
CA LEU A 3 7.95 10.39 3.96
C LEU A 3 7.96 11.71 4.75
N SER A 4 7.86 12.85 4.06
CA SER A 4 7.91 14.18 4.68
C SER A 4 6.77 14.44 5.67
N SER A 5 5.63 13.79 5.47
CA SER A 5 4.52 13.71 6.44
C SER A 5 4.85 12.94 7.73
N GLY A 6 6.01 12.28 7.82
CA GLY A 6 6.41 11.40 8.91
C GLY A 6 5.83 9.98 8.82
N LYS A 7 5.04 9.69 7.78
CA LYS A 7 4.55 8.33 7.51
C LYS A 7 5.67 7.43 7.00
N VAL A 8 5.49 6.12 7.21
CA VAL A 8 6.44 5.09 6.75
C VAL A 8 5.73 4.16 5.78
N VAL A 9 6.42 3.84 4.70
CA VAL A 9 6.04 2.81 3.72
C VAL A 9 6.75 1.50 4.08
N ASP A 10 6.02 0.39 4.09
CA ASP A 10 6.56 -0.95 4.40
C ASP A 10 7.54 -1.43 3.33
N SER A 11 7.16 -1.34 2.06
CA SER A 11 8.05 -1.62 0.93
C SER A 11 7.78 -0.66 -0.23
N TYR A 12 8.84 -0.25 -0.92
CA TYR A 12 8.74 0.68 -2.04
C TYR A 12 9.66 0.24 -3.17
N ASN A 13 9.07 0.01 -4.35
CA ASN A 13 9.79 -0.16 -5.59
C ASN A 13 9.69 1.16 -6.38
N PRO A 14 10.80 1.91 -6.57
CA PRO A 14 10.73 3.30 -7.02
C PRO A 14 10.07 3.49 -8.39
N GLY A 15 8.96 4.21 -8.42
CA GLY A 15 8.21 4.48 -9.64
C GLY A 15 7.29 3.35 -10.09
N GLU A 16 7.31 2.21 -9.40
CA GLU A 16 6.50 1.03 -9.74
C GLU A 16 5.46 0.73 -8.64
N GLU A 17 5.88 0.53 -7.39
CA GLU A 17 4.98 -0.02 -6.36
C GLU A 17 5.18 0.64 -4.99
N ILE A 18 4.07 1.03 -4.36
CA ILE A 18 3.98 1.49 -2.98
C ILE A 18 3.21 0.44 -2.19
N VAL A 19 3.91 -0.38 -1.42
CA VAL A 19 3.33 -1.54 -0.74
C VAL A 19 3.10 -1.23 0.74
N GLU A 20 1.85 -1.40 1.19
CA GLU A 20 1.46 -1.46 2.60
C GLU A 20 1.02 -2.88 2.96
N ARG A 21 1.58 -3.45 4.02
CA ARG A 21 1.31 -4.84 4.41
C ARG A 21 0.26 -4.91 5.52
N LYS A 22 -0.70 -5.84 5.38
CA LYS A 22 -1.61 -6.23 6.45
C LYS A 22 -1.60 -7.73 6.65
N HIS A 23 -1.28 -8.16 7.86
CA HIS A 23 -1.36 -9.56 8.25
C HIS A 23 -2.80 -9.92 8.61
N THR A 24 -3.69 -10.00 7.63
CA THR A 24 -5.13 -10.17 7.86
C THR A 24 -5.82 -10.99 6.78
N GLN A 25 -6.79 -11.80 7.19
CA GLN A 25 -7.74 -12.47 6.30
C GLN A 25 -8.94 -11.53 6.07
N LEU A 26 -9.06 -10.98 4.86
CA LEU A 26 -10.06 -9.97 4.48
C LEU A 26 -11.49 -10.48 4.65
N ALA A 27 -11.71 -11.78 4.41
CA ALA A 27 -13.00 -12.43 4.63
C ALA A 27 -13.33 -12.67 6.12
N ALA A 28 -12.34 -12.60 7.02
CA ALA A 28 -12.51 -12.87 8.45
C ALA A 28 -12.65 -11.60 9.30
N ILE A 29 -12.53 -10.42 8.69
CA ILE A 29 -12.69 -9.13 9.36
C ILE A 29 -13.99 -8.44 8.94
N LYS A 30 -14.38 -7.43 9.69
CA LYS A 30 -15.51 -6.59 9.32
C LYS A 30 -15.20 -5.84 8.02
N LEU A 31 -16.21 -5.69 7.18
CA LEU A 31 -16.10 -4.95 5.92
C LEU A 31 -15.60 -3.51 6.14
N GLU A 32 -16.09 -2.84 7.19
CA GLU A 32 -15.63 -1.49 7.59
C GLU A 32 -14.11 -1.43 7.84
N THR A 33 -13.53 -2.49 8.41
CA THR A 33 -12.10 -2.55 8.72
C THR A 33 -11.29 -2.71 7.43
N ALA A 34 -11.75 -3.57 6.52
CA ALA A 34 -11.10 -3.75 5.22
C ALA A 34 -11.17 -2.47 4.37
N MET A 35 -12.32 -1.79 4.37
CA MET A 35 -12.49 -0.49 3.72
C MET A 35 -11.53 0.55 4.30
N GLY A 36 -11.37 0.59 5.63
CA GLY A 36 -10.42 1.48 6.30
C GLY A 36 -8.97 1.25 5.86
N TYR A 37 -8.56 0.01 5.62
CA TYR A 37 -7.23 -0.29 5.06
C TYR A 37 -7.08 0.30 3.66
N LEU A 38 -8.04 0.05 2.76
CA LEU A 38 -8.00 0.57 1.39
C LEU A 38 -7.99 2.10 1.35
N GLN A 39 -8.82 2.75 2.17
CA GLN A 39 -8.88 4.22 2.26
C GLN A 39 -7.62 4.83 2.86
N SER A 40 -6.88 4.08 3.69
CA SER A 40 -5.66 4.58 4.33
C SER A 40 -4.53 4.79 3.33
N LEU A 41 -4.42 3.98 2.27
CA LEU A 41 -3.32 4.11 1.30
C LEU A 41 -3.29 5.49 0.62
N PRO A 42 -4.35 5.93 -0.11
CA PRO A 42 -4.32 7.23 -0.77
C PRO A 42 -4.27 8.41 0.20
N GLN A 43 -4.74 8.23 1.45
CA GLN A 43 -4.62 9.26 2.49
C GLN A 43 -3.19 9.38 3.05
N LYS A 44 -2.51 8.25 3.24
CA LYS A 44 -1.13 8.22 3.76
C LYS A 44 -0.10 8.55 2.70
N TYR A 45 -0.41 8.22 1.44
CA TYR A 45 0.49 8.30 0.30
C TYR A 45 -0.15 9.15 -0.81
N PRO A 46 -0.50 10.42 -0.53
CA PRO A 46 -1.11 11.26 -1.55
C PRO A 46 -0.14 11.48 -2.73
N PRO A 47 -0.64 11.63 -3.96
CA PRO A 47 0.20 11.91 -5.12
C PRO A 47 1.11 13.12 -4.89
N GLY A 48 2.41 12.95 -5.13
CA GLY A 48 3.40 14.01 -4.95
C GLY A 48 3.94 14.16 -3.53
N GLU A 49 3.54 13.28 -2.59
CA GLU A 49 4.17 13.18 -1.27
C GLU A 49 5.68 13.00 -1.41
N ILE A 50 6.48 13.73 -0.63
CA ILE A 50 7.93 13.76 -0.80
C ILE A 50 8.61 12.72 0.09
N ILE A 51 9.62 12.05 -0.44
CA ILE A 51 10.48 11.14 0.33
C ILE A 51 11.38 11.98 1.25
N ALA A 52 11.25 11.76 2.57
CA ALA A 52 11.91 12.59 3.56
C ALA A 52 13.44 12.43 3.55
N ASP A 53 14.11 13.51 3.92
CA ASP A 53 15.55 13.56 4.02
C ASP A 53 16.08 13.11 5.40
N THR A 54 15.88 11.83 5.72
CA THR A 54 16.34 11.21 6.98
C THR A 54 17.68 10.49 6.81
N PRO A 55 18.49 10.34 7.86
CA PRO A 55 19.75 9.57 7.77
C PRO A 55 19.55 8.16 7.21
N SER A 56 18.50 7.45 7.63
CA SER A 56 18.19 6.11 7.14
C SER A 56 17.78 6.08 5.66
N ASN A 57 17.03 7.09 5.19
CA ASN A 57 16.67 7.19 3.78
C ASN A 57 17.90 7.55 2.92
N ARG A 58 18.79 8.45 3.38
CA ARG A 58 20.04 8.77 2.67
C ARG A 58 20.95 7.55 2.53
N GLU A 59 21.04 6.72 3.56
CA GLU A 59 21.87 5.51 3.54
C GLU A 59 21.32 4.45 2.58
N LYS A 60 20.00 4.21 2.59
CA LYS A 60 19.37 3.13 1.82
C LYS A 60 18.94 3.53 0.41
N TYR A 61 18.55 4.79 0.23
CA TYR A 61 17.90 5.32 -0.97
C TYR A 61 18.41 6.72 -1.35
N PRO A 62 19.74 6.95 -1.46
CA PRO A 62 20.31 8.28 -1.64
C PRO A 62 19.74 9.04 -2.85
N HIS A 63 19.40 8.33 -3.93
CA HIS A 63 18.87 8.92 -5.18
C HIS A 63 17.37 9.26 -5.15
N LEU A 64 16.65 8.81 -4.11
CA LEU A 64 15.21 9.00 -3.99
C LEU A 64 14.83 10.11 -3.01
N VAL A 65 15.76 10.50 -2.13
CA VAL A 65 15.53 11.58 -1.16
C VAL A 65 15.14 12.87 -1.88
N GLY A 66 14.07 13.53 -1.42
CA GLY A 66 13.54 14.75 -2.02
C GLY A 66 12.74 14.55 -3.31
N GLN A 67 12.69 13.32 -3.84
CA GLN A 67 11.83 13.00 -4.99
C GLN A 67 10.39 12.74 -4.53
N PRO A 68 9.41 12.97 -5.42
CA PRO A 68 8.03 12.57 -5.16
C PRO A 68 7.90 11.04 -5.13
N LEU A 69 7.10 10.55 -4.19
CA LEU A 69 6.63 9.18 -4.12
C LEU A 69 5.73 8.89 -5.32
N ARG A 70 6.06 7.85 -6.08
CA ARG A 70 5.34 7.44 -7.29
C ARG A 70 5.30 5.93 -7.38
N GLY A 71 4.18 5.40 -7.86
CA GLY A 71 3.96 3.97 -8.06
C GLY A 71 2.51 3.61 -7.78
N ASP A 72 2.13 2.39 -8.14
CA ASP A 72 0.83 1.82 -7.87
C ASP A 72 0.69 1.46 -6.39
N MET A 73 -0.48 1.73 -5.82
CA MET A 73 -0.76 1.44 -4.42
C MET A 73 -1.15 -0.02 -4.26
N ILE A 74 -0.38 -0.77 -3.46
CA ILE A 74 -0.59 -2.19 -3.24
C ILE A 74 -0.87 -2.46 -1.77
N LEU A 75 -2.04 -3.05 -1.51
CA LEU A 75 -2.36 -3.66 -0.21
C LEU A 75 -1.92 -5.12 -0.25
N GLU A 76 -0.79 -5.42 0.36
CA GLU A 76 -0.26 -6.78 0.42
C GLU A 76 -0.81 -7.53 1.65
N VAL A 77 -1.42 -8.70 1.42
CA VAL A 77 -2.08 -9.53 2.44
C VAL A 77 -1.52 -10.97 2.46
N PRO A 78 -1.71 -11.76 3.53
CA PRO A 78 -1.46 -13.20 3.45
C PRO A 78 -2.36 -13.84 2.39
N VAL A 79 -1.98 -15.03 1.92
CA VAL A 79 -2.86 -15.86 1.08
C VAL A 79 -4.22 -16.00 1.76
N GLN A 80 -5.28 -15.67 1.04
CA GLN A 80 -6.63 -15.68 1.58
C GLN A 80 -7.17 -17.11 1.63
N THR A 81 -7.64 -17.54 2.81
CA THR A 81 -8.21 -18.88 3.01
C THR A 81 -9.66 -18.97 2.53
N ALA A 82 -10.31 -17.83 2.33
CA ALA A 82 -11.66 -17.67 1.81
C ALA A 82 -11.66 -16.59 0.72
N PRO A 83 -12.65 -16.60 -0.20
CA PRO A 83 -12.73 -15.59 -1.25
C PRO A 83 -12.83 -14.19 -0.65
N VAL A 84 -12.10 -13.24 -1.24
CA VAL A 84 -12.19 -11.82 -0.85
C VAL A 84 -13.60 -11.33 -1.18
N PRO A 85 -14.32 -10.74 -0.22
CA PRO A 85 -15.65 -10.17 -0.46
C PRO A 85 -15.65 -9.21 -1.67
N PRO A 86 -16.63 -9.33 -2.60
CA PRO A 86 -16.69 -8.49 -3.80
C PRO A 86 -16.67 -6.98 -3.49
N ALA A 87 -17.37 -6.55 -2.43
CA ALA A 87 -17.39 -5.16 -2.00
C ALA A 87 -15.99 -4.59 -1.65
N ILE A 88 -15.05 -5.44 -1.24
CA ILE A 88 -13.66 -5.03 -0.96
C ILE A 88 -12.90 -4.87 -2.27
N VAL A 89 -13.08 -5.78 -3.22
CA VAL A 89 -12.47 -5.72 -4.56
C VAL A 89 -12.96 -4.49 -5.32
N GLU A 90 -14.28 -4.25 -5.32
CA GLU A 90 -14.89 -3.06 -5.90
C GLU A 90 -14.30 -1.79 -5.27
N LYS A 91 -14.17 -1.76 -3.94
CA LYS A 91 -13.61 -0.59 -3.26
C LYS A 91 -12.14 -0.34 -3.60
N ALA A 92 -11.38 -1.41 -3.78
CA ALA A 92 -9.97 -1.33 -4.15
C ALA A 92 -9.83 -0.75 -5.57
N ALA A 93 -10.66 -1.22 -6.51
CA ALA A 93 -10.72 -0.68 -7.87
C ALA A 93 -11.10 0.81 -7.90
N GLU A 94 -12.11 1.23 -7.13
CA GLU A 94 -12.49 2.65 -7.02
C GLU A 94 -11.34 3.56 -6.54
N LEU A 95 -10.48 3.04 -5.65
CA LEU A 95 -9.38 3.79 -5.05
C LEU A 95 -8.05 3.65 -5.82
N ASN A 96 -8.03 2.92 -6.93
CA ASN A 96 -6.82 2.53 -7.66
C ASN A 96 -5.79 1.85 -6.74
N VAL A 97 -6.27 0.92 -5.90
CA VAL A 97 -5.46 0.09 -5.01
C VAL A 97 -5.54 -1.35 -5.48
N THR A 98 -4.39 -1.99 -5.68
CA THR A 98 -4.31 -3.42 -5.98
C THR A 98 -4.23 -4.22 -4.69
N ILE A 99 -5.08 -5.22 -4.53
CA ILE A 99 -4.95 -6.20 -3.43
C ILE A 99 -4.12 -7.37 -3.97
N ARG A 100 -2.99 -7.66 -3.32
CA ARG A 100 -2.09 -8.74 -3.72
C ARG A 100 -1.74 -9.59 -2.51
N ASP A 101 -1.65 -10.91 -2.67
CA ASP A 101 -1.09 -11.73 -1.60
C ASP A 101 0.43 -11.91 -1.67
N VAL A 102 1.01 -12.44 -0.60
CA VAL A 102 2.46 -12.72 -0.49
C VAL A 102 3.02 -13.66 -1.58
N ASN A 103 2.17 -14.41 -2.30
CA ASN A 103 2.59 -15.23 -3.44
C ASN A 103 2.47 -14.50 -4.78
N GLY A 104 2.07 -13.22 -4.75
CA GLY A 104 1.90 -12.38 -5.94
C GLY A 104 0.56 -12.53 -6.63
N LYS A 105 -0.41 -13.26 -6.07
CA LYS A 105 -1.75 -13.35 -6.66
C LYS A 105 -2.53 -12.07 -6.35
N GLU A 106 -3.06 -11.46 -7.40
CA GLU A 106 -3.89 -10.27 -7.34
C GLU A 106 -5.38 -10.64 -7.23
N TYR A 107 -6.15 -9.78 -6.55
CA TYR A 107 -7.59 -9.95 -6.30
C TYR A 107 -8.34 -8.79 -6.95
N ASP A 108 -8.48 -8.86 -8.27
CA ASP A 108 -9.02 -7.79 -9.13
C ASP A 108 -10.46 -8.01 -9.61
N ARG A 109 -11.06 -9.20 -9.40
CA ARG A 109 -12.39 -9.60 -9.91
C ARG A 109 -12.82 -10.98 -9.43
#